data_AF-A0AAC8ZGI5-F1
#
_entry.id   AF-A0AAC8ZGI5-F1
#
_cell.length_a   1.000
_cell.length_b   1.000
_cell.length_c   1.000
_cell.angle_alpha   90.00
_cell.angle_beta   90.00
_cell.angle_gamma   90.00
#
_symmetry.space_group_name_H-M   'P 1'
#
loop_
_entity.id
_entity.type
_entity.pdbx_description
1 polymer ?
#
loop_
_entity_poly.entity_id
_entity_poly.type
_entity_poly.pdbx_seq_one_letter_code
_entity_poly.pdbx_strand_id
1 'polypeptide(L)'
;MPTTILTPAENRFLQLSQRALKLPDLTRLMPLLRDHPTIKDTSDFLPRSARQALLDQRVDWLVQGSEAWKLLADSPYVINPSNQRTDWRHCALCHKPVRYEYHVVLRQDGHKIVVGSECVKKFMSDEMQYLMTITTEDNIHAVAQYDDLTAHYPQVPEIMWDQEALPNLPKQHHQRHRWVQKGTRHTVTGYLKHRSTAVPDKQLSPYLTEYTDLQAADREATAALAERQQRRQRQAQRVAEHDEQAAWAAVDAAQTAAEKRLRASADYQAYLTAVAALIVQHLPLTEFKNQLAKLSMPRSLQKLINSYQLGVMATEFAQRGEIKAARLQIVPRYLVADLNRLSRHLAAQRQRDWNDDVFNVAVGFDLTSEQRQVALVPLQKSWEGRQVPANVYADLLTVKERLAQGQPLPKWPTALTRAFQQRLDRQPQSGWAPARKNHVTPKQLRQLVTSKASFNQVTTQFHRLYALPQADEDMTLSALAHYYLTVRDQQEKRTAATQKLVEQLLND
;
A
#
# COMPACT_ATOMS: atom_id res chain seq x y z
N MET A 1 32.36 5.68 -45.86
CA MET A 1 31.45 5.42 -47.00
C MET A 1 30.08 5.11 -46.43
N PRO A 2 28.98 5.61 -47.01
CA PRO A 2 27.64 5.36 -46.48
C PRO A 2 27.25 3.89 -46.67
N THR A 3 26.80 3.25 -45.59
CA THR A 3 26.35 1.85 -45.59
C THR A 3 24.95 1.77 -46.16
N THR A 4 24.73 0.89 -47.14
CA THR A 4 23.37 0.65 -47.68
C THR A 4 22.60 -0.22 -46.70
N ILE A 5 21.45 0.28 -46.24
CA ILE A 5 20.53 -0.45 -45.35
C ILE A 5 19.58 -1.33 -46.18
N LEU A 6 19.02 -0.78 -47.27
CA LEU A 6 18.23 -1.51 -48.25
C LEU A 6 18.65 -1.11 -49.67
N THR A 7 19.00 -2.11 -50.46
CA THR A 7 19.16 -1.98 -51.91
C THR A 7 17.81 -1.77 -52.60
N PRO A 8 17.79 -1.25 -53.84
CA PRO A 8 16.55 -1.13 -54.63
C PRO A 8 15.73 -2.41 -54.72
N ALA A 9 16.40 -3.56 -54.89
CA ALA A 9 15.72 -4.84 -55.02
C ALA A 9 15.14 -5.32 -53.69
N GLU A 10 15.85 -5.16 -52.56
CA GLU A 10 15.34 -5.48 -51.22
C GLU A 10 14.13 -4.62 -50.86
N ASN A 11 14.22 -3.31 -51.11
CA ASN A 11 13.13 -2.38 -50.86
C ASN A 11 11.91 -2.74 -51.72
N ARG A 12 12.11 -2.98 -53.02
CA ARG A 12 11.03 -3.38 -53.93
C ARG A 12 10.40 -4.71 -53.52
N PHE A 13 11.21 -5.67 -53.07
CA PHE A 13 10.74 -6.95 -52.56
C PHE A 13 9.84 -6.76 -51.34
N LEU A 14 10.29 -6.00 -50.33
CA LEU A 14 9.48 -5.69 -49.15
C LEU A 14 8.16 -5.00 -49.52
N GLN A 15 8.16 -4.06 -50.45
CA GLN A 15 6.92 -3.41 -50.92
C GLN A 15 5.94 -4.40 -51.55
N LEU A 16 6.42 -5.35 -52.34
CA LEU A 16 5.59 -6.37 -52.99
C LEU A 16 5.07 -7.41 -51.98
N SER A 17 5.87 -7.74 -50.97
CA SER A 17 5.55 -8.69 -49.90
C SER A 17 4.65 -8.09 -48.81
N GLN A 18 4.67 -6.77 -48.60
CA GLN A 18 3.98 -6.10 -47.48
C GLN A 18 2.48 -6.41 -47.39
N ARG A 19 1.79 -6.62 -48.51
CA ARG A 19 0.37 -7.01 -48.49
C ARG A 19 0.11 -8.40 -47.89
N ALA A 20 1.11 -9.28 -47.91
CA ALA A 20 1.05 -10.58 -47.27
C ALA A 20 1.60 -10.54 -45.84
N LEU A 21 2.59 -9.67 -45.62
CA LEU A 21 3.19 -9.46 -44.31
C LEU A 21 2.33 -8.49 -43.49
N LYS A 22 1.51 -9.02 -42.58
CA LYS A 22 0.71 -8.23 -41.62
C LYS A 22 1.60 -7.60 -40.52
N LEU A 23 2.68 -6.94 -40.91
CA LEU A 23 3.69 -6.36 -40.04
C LEU A 23 3.43 -4.86 -39.86
N PRO A 24 2.98 -4.41 -38.67
CA PRO A 24 2.62 -3.00 -38.44
C PRO A 24 3.81 -2.05 -38.62
N ASP A 25 5.00 -2.47 -38.21
CA ASP A 25 6.23 -1.67 -38.29
C ASP A 25 6.64 -1.42 -39.74
N LEU A 26 6.67 -2.48 -40.55
CA LEU A 26 6.92 -2.39 -41.99
C LEU A 26 5.85 -1.52 -42.69
N THR A 27 4.58 -1.69 -42.33
CA THR A 27 3.46 -0.92 -42.90
C THR A 27 3.60 0.58 -42.64
N ARG A 28 4.02 0.97 -41.43
CA ARG A 28 4.27 2.38 -41.08
C ARG A 28 5.40 3.00 -41.90
N LEU A 29 6.37 2.20 -42.34
CA LEU A 29 7.51 2.68 -43.13
C LEU A 29 7.26 2.68 -44.64
N MET A 30 6.19 2.04 -45.13
CA MET A 30 5.89 1.93 -46.57
C MET A 30 5.86 3.24 -47.35
N PRO A 31 5.22 4.33 -46.86
CA PRO A 31 5.24 5.60 -47.58
C PRO A 31 6.67 6.08 -47.85
N LEU A 32 7.53 6.06 -46.84
CA LEU A 32 8.94 6.47 -46.95
C LEU A 32 9.75 5.55 -47.87
N LEU A 33 9.49 4.24 -47.82
CA LEU A 33 10.19 3.27 -48.64
C LEU A 33 9.79 3.32 -50.12
N ARG A 34 8.56 3.73 -50.45
CA ARG A 34 8.10 3.90 -51.84
C ARG A 34 8.76 5.07 -52.54
N ASP A 35 8.97 6.17 -51.83
CA ASP A 35 9.52 7.41 -52.39
C ASP A 35 11.04 7.35 -52.61
N HIS A 36 11.71 6.40 -51.96
CA HIS A 36 13.17 6.29 -51.97
C HIS A 36 13.64 4.85 -52.29
N PRO A 37 14.08 4.57 -53.52
CA PRO A 37 14.44 3.21 -53.93
C PRO A 37 15.64 2.65 -53.18
N THR A 38 16.65 3.46 -52.86
CA THR A 38 17.83 3.04 -52.08
C THR A 38 17.82 3.72 -50.73
N ILE A 39 17.96 2.94 -49.65
CA ILE A 39 18.02 3.44 -48.28
C ILE A 39 19.44 3.27 -47.75
N LYS A 40 20.05 4.36 -47.29
CA LYS A 40 21.38 4.37 -46.69
C LYS A 40 21.30 4.79 -45.23
N ASP A 41 22.31 4.45 -44.45
CA ASP A 41 22.50 4.91 -43.08
C ASP A 41 22.53 6.44 -42.93
N THR A 42 22.86 7.14 -44.01
CA THR A 42 22.98 8.59 -44.16
C THR A 42 21.78 9.21 -44.88
N SER A 43 20.69 8.48 -45.10
CA SER A 43 19.47 9.04 -45.69
C SER A 43 18.83 10.06 -44.74
N ASP A 44 18.87 11.35 -45.12
CA ASP A 44 18.38 12.47 -44.31
C ASP A 44 16.85 12.49 -44.13
N PHE A 45 16.13 11.90 -45.08
CA PHE A 45 14.66 11.76 -45.03
C PHE A 45 14.19 10.68 -44.03
N LEU A 46 15.11 9.87 -43.49
CA LEU A 46 14.78 8.73 -42.64
C LEU A 46 14.91 9.11 -41.16
N PRO A 47 13.79 9.21 -40.40
CA PRO A 47 13.83 9.50 -38.97
C PRO A 47 14.66 8.47 -38.20
N ARG A 48 15.25 8.87 -37.07
CA ARG A 48 16.11 7.99 -36.26
C ARG A 48 15.41 6.69 -35.85
N SER A 49 14.13 6.74 -35.49
CA SER A 49 13.32 5.57 -35.12
C SER A 49 13.08 4.62 -36.31
N ALA A 50 12.80 5.16 -37.50
CA ALA A 50 12.63 4.38 -38.72
C ALA A 50 13.94 3.71 -39.16
N ARG A 51 15.06 4.42 -39.01
CA ARG A 51 16.40 3.89 -39.26
C ARG A 51 16.73 2.72 -38.34
N GLN A 52 16.46 2.87 -37.05
CA GLN A 52 16.69 1.80 -36.07
C GLN A 52 15.81 0.58 -36.38
N ALA A 53 14.52 0.77 -36.65
CA ALA A 53 13.60 -0.32 -37.02
C ALA A 53 14.08 -1.10 -38.26
N LEU A 54 14.58 -0.41 -39.28
CA LEU A 54 15.17 -1.05 -40.46
C LEU A 54 16.46 -1.80 -40.13
N LEU A 55 17.32 -1.27 -39.26
CA LEU A 55 18.54 -1.97 -38.87
C LEU A 55 18.24 -3.25 -38.09
N ASP A 56 17.26 -3.20 -37.19
CA ASP A 56 16.93 -4.30 -36.30
C ASP A 56 16.11 -5.38 -37.00
N GLN A 57 15.13 -5.00 -37.84
CA GLN A 57 14.13 -5.95 -38.36
C GLN A 57 14.25 -6.28 -39.85
N ARG A 58 15.13 -5.62 -40.63
CA ARG A 58 15.18 -5.83 -42.10
C ARG A 58 15.38 -7.29 -42.50
N VAL A 59 16.22 -8.03 -41.77
CA VAL A 59 16.55 -9.41 -42.10
C VAL A 59 15.30 -10.27 -41.91
N ASP A 60 14.65 -10.14 -40.76
CA ASP A 60 13.42 -10.88 -40.43
C ASP A 60 12.30 -10.56 -41.42
N TRP A 61 12.14 -9.30 -41.83
CA TRP A 61 11.14 -8.93 -42.83
C TRP A 61 11.43 -9.51 -44.21
N LEU A 62 12.70 -9.59 -44.60
CA LEU A 62 13.10 -10.22 -45.86
C LEU A 62 12.88 -11.74 -45.81
N VAL A 63 13.19 -12.39 -44.68
CA VAL A 63 12.94 -13.82 -44.46
C VAL A 63 11.44 -14.13 -44.50
N GLN A 64 10.63 -13.45 -43.68
CA GLN A 64 9.17 -13.61 -43.70
C GLN A 64 8.58 -13.29 -45.08
N GLY A 65 9.13 -12.26 -45.74
CA GLY A 65 8.78 -11.92 -47.11
C GLY A 65 9.05 -13.06 -48.08
N SER A 66 10.18 -13.76 -47.97
CA SER A 66 10.54 -14.89 -48.83
C SER A 66 9.57 -16.06 -48.71
N GLU A 67 9.04 -16.31 -47.52
CA GLU A 67 8.08 -17.38 -47.24
C GLU A 67 6.69 -17.09 -47.83
N ALA A 68 6.36 -15.81 -48.02
CA ALA A 68 5.07 -15.38 -48.57
C ALA A 68 4.92 -15.70 -50.08
N TRP A 69 6.02 -15.91 -50.79
CA TRP A 69 6.04 -16.21 -52.22
C TRP A 69 6.28 -17.70 -52.49
N LYS A 70 5.84 -18.17 -53.66
CA LYS A 70 6.18 -19.49 -54.20
C LYS A 70 6.33 -19.42 -55.73
N LEU A 71 6.92 -20.45 -56.35
CA LEU A 71 6.94 -20.56 -57.81
C LEU A 71 5.52 -20.78 -58.36
N LEU A 72 5.26 -20.29 -59.57
CA LEU A 72 4.00 -20.51 -60.26
C LEU A 72 3.97 -21.91 -60.88
N ALA A 73 3.04 -22.76 -60.47
CA ALA A 73 2.94 -24.16 -60.91
C ALA A 73 2.89 -24.38 -62.42
N ASP A 74 2.08 -23.61 -63.14
CA ASP A 74 1.82 -23.84 -64.58
C ASP A 74 2.95 -23.33 -65.50
N SER A 75 3.78 -22.41 -65.00
CA SER A 75 4.85 -21.79 -65.78
C SER A 75 5.95 -21.28 -64.85
N PRO A 76 6.64 -22.17 -64.11
CA PRO A 76 7.56 -21.75 -63.05
C PRO A 76 8.84 -21.10 -63.61
N TYR A 77 9.24 -21.51 -64.81
CA TYR A 77 10.46 -21.07 -65.46
C TYR A 77 10.26 -20.98 -66.98
N VAL A 78 10.65 -19.85 -67.57
CA VAL A 78 10.60 -19.60 -69.01
C VAL A 78 11.91 -18.98 -69.47
N ILE A 79 12.44 -19.47 -70.59
CA ILE A 79 13.53 -18.81 -71.30
C ILE A 79 12.91 -17.96 -72.40
N ASN A 80 13.17 -16.66 -72.37
CA ASN A 80 12.66 -15.76 -73.40
C ASN A 80 13.16 -16.21 -74.79
N PRO A 81 12.26 -16.40 -75.77
CA PRO A 81 12.64 -16.94 -77.07
C PRO A 81 13.40 -15.93 -77.94
N SER A 82 13.29 -14.62 -77.66
CA SER A 82 14.01 -13.60 -78.42
C SER A 82 15.47 -13.52 -77.99
N ASN A 83 16.37 -13.41 -78.96
CA ASN A 83 17.77 -13.10 -78.71
C ASN A 83 18.04 -11.60 -78.52
N GLN A 84 17.04 -10.73 -78.73
CA GLN A 84 17.16 -9.29 -78.55
C GLN A 84 16.78 -8.88 -77.13
N ARG A 85 17.70 -8.21 -76.43
CA ARG A 85 17.52 -7.78 -75.02
C ARG A 85 16.37 -6.80 -74.82
N THR A 86 15.97 -6.07 -75.86
CA THR A 86 14.85 -5.13 -75.86
C THR A 86 13.49 -5.82 -75.76
N ASP A 87 13.40 -7.08 -76.18
CA ASP A 87 12.16 -7.87 -76.18
C ASP A 87 11.97 -8.64 -74.87
N TRP A 88 12.97 -8.60 -73.97
CA TRP A 88 12.93 -9.30 -72.71
C TRP A 88 12.05 -8.59 -71.69
N ARG A 89 11.30 -9.37 -70.91
CA ARG A 89 10.57 -8.83 -69.76
C ARG A 89 11.56 -8.31 -68.71
N HIS A 90 11.10 -7.37 -67.90
CA HIS A 90 11.91 -6.78 -66.85
C HIS A 90 11.64 -7.47 -65.51
N CYS A 91 12.70 -7.76 -64.76
CA CYS A 91 12.60 -8.26 -63.39
C CYS A 91 11.79 -7.28 -62.54
N ALA A 92 10.77 -7.76 -61.82
CA ALA A 92 9.92 -6.95 -60.96
C ALA A 92 10.67 -6.33 -59.76
N LEU A 93 11.86 -6.85 -59.42
CA LEU A 93 12.66 -6.41 -58.27
C LEU A 93 13.74 -5.40 -58.67
N CYS A 94 14.54 -5.69 -59.71
CA CYS A 94 15.66 -4.84 -60.12
C CYS A 94 15.42 -4.05 -61.41
N HIS A 95 14.28 -4.25 -62.07
CA HIS A 95 13.91 -3.61 -63.34
C HIS A 95 14.96 -3.75 -64.45
N LYS A 96 15.78 -4.81 -64.42
CA LYS A 96 16.66 -5.16 -65.53
C LYS A 96 15.96 -6.17 -66.45
N PRO A 97 16.18 -6.11 -67.78
CA PRO A 97 15.67 -7.12 -68.71
C PRO A 97 16.27 -8.49 -68.38
N VAL A 98 15.44 -9.54 -68.43
CA VAL A 98 15.78 -10.90 -68.03
C VAL A 98 15.48 -11.91 -69.12
N ARG A 99 16.49 -12.71 -69.49
CA ARG A 99 16.33 -13.84 -70.42
C ARG A 99 15.73 -15.06 -69.73
N TYR A 100 16.12 -15.27 -68.47
CA TYR A 100 15.68 -16.39 -67.63
C TYR A 100 14.63 -15.85 -66.66
N GLU A 101 13.37 -16.18 -66.96
CA GLU A 101 12.19 -15.67 -66.28
C GLU A 101 11.73 -16.71 -65.25
N TYR A 102 11.81 -16.38 -63.97
CA TYR A 102 11.13 -17.14 -62.91
C TYR A 102 9.80 -16.47 -62.62
N HIS A 103 8.72 -17.22 -62.76
CA HIS A 103 7.39 -16.72 -62.40
C HIS A 103 7.09 -17.14 -60.97
N VAL A 104 6.86 -16.15 -60.11
CA VAL A 104 6.50 -16.38 -58.72
C VAL A 104 5.15 -15.76 -58.44
N VAL A 105 4.45 -16.36 -57.49
CA VAL A 105 3.10 -16.02 -57.09
C VAL A 105 3.05 -15.82 -55.59
N LEU A 106 2.32 -14.80 -55.16
CA LEU A 106 2.08 -14.55 -53.75
C LEU A 106 1.04 -15.54 -53.22
N ARG A 107 1.37 -16.25 -52.13
CA ARG A 107 0.50 -17.30 -51.59
C ARG A 107 -0.88 -16.79 -51.17
N GLN A 108 -0.95 -15.55 -50.65
CA GLN A 108 -2.17 -14.98 -50.08
C GLN A 108 -3.24 -14.60 -51.13
N ASP A 109 -2.84 -13.92 -52.22
CA ASP A 109 -3.78 -13.29 -53.17
C ASP A 109 -3.58 -13.75 -54.62
N GLY A 110 -2.62 -14.63 -54.87
CA GLY A 110 -2.34 -15.14 -56.21
C GLY A 110 -1.66 -14.13 -57.15
N HIS A 111 -1.16 -13.00 -56.65
CA HIS A 111 -0.50 -12.02 -57.49
C HIS A 111 0.82 -12.54 -58.06
N LYS A 112 1.01 -12.37 -59.37
CA LYS A 112 2.14 -12.93 -60.12
C LYS A 112 3.15 -11.86 -60.49
N ILE A 113 4.43 -12.17 -60.33
CA ILE A 113 5.54 -11.33 -60.79
C ILE A 113 6.59 -12.16 -61.52
N VAL A 114 7.37 -11.50 -62.38
CA VAL A 114 8.52 -12.09 -63.06
C VAL A 114 9.80 -11.66 -62.35
N VAL A 115 10.66 -12.60 -61.99
CA VAL A 115 11.94 -12.34 -61.30
C VAL A 115 13.09 -12.97 -62.07
N GLY A 116 14.18 -12.22 -62.23
CA GLY A 116 15.40 -12.71 -62.88
C GLY A 116 16.24 -13.63 -61.99
N SER A 117 17.09 -14.44 -62.63
CA SER A 117 17.98 -15.43 -62.00
C SER A 117 18.84 -14.92 -60.83
N GLU A 118 19.28 -13.66 -60.86
CA GLU A 118 20.11 -13.10 -59.79
C GLU A 118 19.31 -12.50 -58.64
N CYS A 119 18.08 -12.06 -58.89
CA CYS A 119 17.21 -11.56 -57.84
C CYS A 119 16.53 -12.73 -57.12
N VAL A 120 16.10 -13.75 -57.85
CA VAL A 120 15.44 -14.92 -57.29
C VAL A 120 16.36 -15.68 -56.31
N LYS A 121 17.67 -15.79 -56.57
CA LYS A 121 18.63 -16.40 -55.62
C LYS A 121 18.77 -15.65 -54.29
N LYS A 122 18.44 -14.35 -54.26
CA LYS A 122 18.66 -13.47 -53.11
C LYS A 122 17.45 -13.33 -52.19
N PHE A 123 16.25 -13.56 -52.70
CA PHE A 123 15.00 -13.21 -52.01
C PHE A 123 14.07 -14.39 -51.75
N MET A 124 14.50 -15.59 -52.09
CA MET A 124 13.62 -16.75 -52.14
C MET A 124 13.99 -17.75 -51.07
N SER A 125 12.97 -18.35 -50.48
CA SER A 125 13.09 -19.33 -49.42
C SER A 125 13.86 -20.57 -49.90
N ASP A 126 14.41 -21.33 -48.94
CA ASP A 126 15.08 -22.60 -49.21
C ASP A 126 14.16 -23.58 -49.97
N GLU A 127 12.87 -23.58 -49.65
CA GLU A 127 11.83 -24.32 -50.36
C GLU A 127 11.79 -23.95 -51.85
N MET A 128 11.77 -22.65 -52.14
CA MET A 128 11.67 -22.18 -53.52
C MET A 128 12.97 -22.42 -54.29
N GLN A 129 14.14 -22.22 -53.68
CA GLN A 129 15.44 -22.52 -54.29
C GLN A 129 15.56 -24.01 -54.63
N TYR A 130 15.11 -24.88 -53.72
CA TYR A 130 15.06 -26.31 -53.95
C TYR A 130 14.18 -26.68 -55.14
N LEU A 131 12.97 -26.12 -55.23
CA LEU A 131 12.06 -26.37 -56.35
C LEU A 131 12.61 -25.79 -57.66
N MET A 132 13.25 -24.62 -57.63
CA MET A 132 13.88 -24.03 -58.81
C MET A 132 14.88 -24.98 -59.44
N THR A 133 15.83 -25.50 -58.65
CA THR A 133 16.89 -26.41 -59.13
C THR A 133 16.29 -27.62 -59.83
N ILE A 134 15.32 -28.29 -59.19
CA ILE A 134 14.66 -29.47 -59.78
C ILE A 134 13.88 -29.08 -61.04
N THR A 135 13.19 -27.94 -61.03
CA THR A 135 12.38 -27.47 -62.16
C THR A 135 13.23 -27.14 -63.39
N THR A 136 14.42 -26.58 -63.17
CA THR A 136 15.33 -26.21 -64.26
C THR A 136 16.17 -27.36 -64.78
N GLU A 137 16.56 -28.31 -63.92
CA GLU A 137 17.53 -29.35 -64.25
C GLU A 137 16.90 -30.72 -64.53
N ASP A 138 15.84 -31.08 -63.82
CA ASP A 138 15.30 -32.45 -63.81
C ASP A 138 13.87 -32.52 -64.39
N ASN A 139 12.93 -31.70 -63.89
CA ASN A 139 11.51 -31.83 -64.21
C ASN A 139 10.74 -30.49 -64.13
N ILE A 140 10.33 -29.95 -65.28
CA ILE A 140 9.58 -28.69 -65.37
C ILE A 140 8.21 -28.71 -64.65
N HIS A 141 7.66 -29.90 -64.37
CA HIS A 141 6.38 -30.07 -63.65
C HIS A 141 6.54 -30.20 -62.13
N ALA A 142 7.77 -30.10 -61.60
CA ALA A 142 8.05 -30.30 -60.19
C ALA A 142 7.25 -29.36 -59.27
N VAL A 143 7.02 -28.11 -59.68
CA VAL A 143 6.24 -27.16 -58.86
C VAL A 143 4.78 -27.58 -58.74
N ALA A 144 4.14 -27.99 -59.84
CA ALA A 144 2.76 -28.50 -59.80
C ALA A 144 2.66 -29.80 -58.98
N GLN A 145 3.61 -30.73 -59.17
CA GLN A 145 3.68 -31.97 -58.39
C GLN A 145 3.89 -31.72 -56.89
N TYR A 146 4.65 -30.68 -56.53
CA TYR A 146 4.87 -30.30 -55.14
C TYR A 146 3.64 -29.61 -54.54
N ASP A 147 2.94 -28.76 -55.28
CA ASP A 147 1.68 -28.17 -54.86
C ASP A 147 0.63 -29.27 -54.57
N ASP A 148 0.49 -30.27 -55.45
CA ASP A 148 -0.40 -31.41 -55.23
C ASP A 148 0.01 -32.25 -54.01
N LEU A 149 1.31 -32.54 -53.87
CA LEU A 149 1.86 -33.29 -52.74
C LEU A 149 1.58 -32.60 -51.41
N THR A 150 1.80 -31.29 -51.33
CA THR A 150 1.64 -30.51 -50.09
C THR A 150 0.19 -30.21 -49.76
N ALA A 151 -0.69 -30.16 -50.77
CA ALA A 151 -2.13 -30.19 -50.55
C ALA A 151 -2.58 -31.54 -49.95
N HIS A 152 -1.98 -32.66 -50.39
CA HIS A 152 -2.29 -33.99 -49.86
C HIS A 152 -1.66 -34.24 -48.48
N TYR A 153 -0.43 -33.76 -48.26
CA TYR A 153 0.32 -33.89 -47.01
C TYR A 153 0.84 -32.54 -46.51
N PRO A 154 0.01 -31.76 -45.79
CA PRO A 154 0.35 -30.41 -45.32
C PRO A 154 1.55 -30.32 -44.38
N GLN A 155 1.96 -31.44 -43.78
CA GLN A 155 3.12 -31.54 -42.87
C GLN A 155 4.47 -31.67 -43.60
N VAL A 156 4.48 -31.96 -44.91
CA VAL A 156 5.73 -32.11 -45.68
C VAL A 156 6.58 -30.83 -45.69
N PRO A 157 6.00 -29.62 -45.91
CA PRO A 157 6.76 -28.38 -45.82
C PRO A 157 7.38 -28.14 -44.44
N GLU A 158 6.62 -28.37 -43.37
CA GLU A 158 7.08 -28.24 -41.98
C GLU A 158 8.30 -29.16 -41.73
N ILE A 159 8.20 -30.44 -42.10
CA ILE A 159 9.29 -31.42 -41.95
C ILE A 159 10.55 -31.02 -42.74
N MET A 160 10.39 -30.47 -43.95
CA MET A 160 11.53 -30.22 -44.84
C MET A 160 12.21 -28.87 -44.61
N TRP A 161 11.46 -27.85 -44.17
CA TRP A 161 11.90 -26.45 -44.22
C TRP A 161 11.91 -25.75 -42.87
N ASP A 162 11.07 -26.16 -41.91
CA ASP A 162 11.02 -25.52 -40.60
C ASP A 162 12.15 -26.07 -39.70
N GLN A 163 13.15 -25.23 -39.44
CA GLN A 163 14.28 -25.56 -38.58
C GLN A 163 13.91 -25.58 -37.09
N GLU A 164 12.85 -24.87 -36.72
CA GLU A 164 12.35 -24.76 -35.34
C GLU A 164 11.20 -25.73 -35.04
N ALA A 165 10.83 -26.57 -36.02
CA ALA A 165 9.84 -27.62 -35.84
C ALA A 165 10.19 -28.50 -34.63
N LEU A 166 9.18 -28.72 -33.78
CA LEU A 166 9.26 -29.51 -32.54
C LEU A 166 10.30 -28.95 -31.54
N PRO A 167 10.14 -27.70 -31.08
CA PRO A 167 11.16 -26.99 -30.31
C PRO A 167 11.39 -27.58 -28.91
N ASN A 168 10.39 -28.26 -28.34
CA ASN A 168 10.43 -28.88 -27.02
C ASN A 168 10.68 -30.39 -27.09
N LEU A 169 10.99 -30.93 -28.28
CA LEU A 169 11.18 -32.35 -28.48
C LEU A 169 12.31 -32.88 -27.57
N PRO A 170 12.05 -33.89 -26.73
CA PRO A 170 13.07 -34.47 -25.87
C PRO A 170 14.27 -34.99 -26.67
N LYS A 171 15.49 -34.79 -26.13
CA LYS A 171 16.76 -35.17 -26.80
C LYS A 171 16.80 -36.61 -27.29
N GLN A 172 16.15 -37.53 -26.58
CA GLN A 172 16.05 -38.94 -26.95
C GLN A 172 15.37 -39.18 -28.32
N HIS A 173 14.57 -38.23 -28.80
CA HIS A 173 13.84 -38.32 -30.07
C HIS A 173 14.54 -37.57 -31.23
N HIS A 174 15.63 -36.85 -30.98
CA HIS A 174 16.31 -36.04 -32.02
C HIS A 174 16.90 -36.88 -33.16
N GLN A 175 17.30 -38.13 -32.90
CA GLN A 175 17.75 -39.04 -33.96
C GLN A 175 16.59 -39.45 -34.89
N ARG A 176 15.43 -39.75 -34.30
CA ARG A 176 14.20 -40.07 -35.01
C ARG A 176 13.74 -38.89 -35.86
N HIS A 177 13.76 -37.67 -35.31
CA HIS A 177 13.44 -36.45 -36.04
C HIS A 177 14.35 -36.24 -37.27
N ARG A 178 15.67 -36.38 -37.11
CA ARG A 178 16.62 -36.28 -38.24
C ARG A 178 16.40 -37.36 -39.30
N TRP A 179 15.99 -38.57 -38.89
CA TRP A 179 15.64 -39.64 -39.82
C TRP A 179 14.40 -39.30 -40.64
N VAL A 180 13.34 -38.78 -40.00
CA VAL A 180 12.13 -38.29 -40.66
C VAL A 180 12.45 -37.18 -41.67
N GLN A 181 13.22 -36.17 -41.26
CA GLN A 181 13.60 -35.06 -42.14
C GLN A 181 14.36 -35.55 -43.38
N LYS A 182 15.39 -36.38 -43.19
CA LYS A 182 16.19 -36.91 -44.29
C LYS A 182 15.39 -37.82 -45.20
N GLY A 183 14.58 -38.71 -44.64
CA GLY A 183 13.76 -39.66 -45.38
C GLY A 183 12.65 -38.98 -46.19
N THR A 184 11.96 -38.02 -45.58
CA THR A 184 10.97 -37.17 -46.27
C THR A 184 11.65 -36.41 -47.40
N ARG A 185 12.77 -35.71 -47.13
CA ARG A 185 13.49 -34.94 -48.16
C ARG A 185 13.96 -35.81 -49.31
N HIS A 186 14.51 -37.00 -49.04
CA HIS A 186 14.95 -37.94 -50.07
C HIS A 186 13.79 -38.41 -50.94
N THR A 187 12.69 -38.83 -50.31
CA THR A 187 11.49 -39.34 -50.99
C THR A 187 10.83 -38.27 -51.87
N VAL A 188 10.65 -37.06 -51.31
CA VAL A 188 10.10 -35.93 -52.06
C VAL A 188 11.02 -35.54 -53.21
N THR A 189 12.33 -35.46 -53.00
CA THR A 189 13.28 -35.15 -54.08
C THR A 189 13.21 -36.18 -55.20
N GLY A 190 13.20 -37.48 -54.87
CA GLY A 190 13.07 -38.54 -55.86
C GLY A 190 11.77 -38.46 -56.66
N TYR A 191 10.66 -38.13 -55.99
CA TYR A 191 9.36 -37.91 -56.64
C TYR A 191 9.36 -36.69 -57.56
N LEU A 192 9.92 -35.56 -57.12
CA LEU A 192 9.89 -34.31 -57.90
C LEU A 192 10.82 -34.34 -59.12
N LYS A 193 11.91 -35.10 -59.09
CA LYS A 193 12.84 -35.24 -60.23
C LYS A 193 12.25 -35.94 -61.44
N HIS A 194 11.13 -36.65 -61.28
CA HIS A 194 10.50 -37.40 -62.36
C HIS A 194 9.05 -36.97 -62.52
N ARG A 195 8.58 -36.92 -63.77
CA ARG A 195 7.17 -36.66 -64.04
C ARG A 195 6.34 -37.85 -63.53
N SER A 196 5.57 -37.64 -62.48
CA SER A 196 4.65 -38.61 -61.91
C SER A 196 3.33 -37.94 -61.57
N THR A 197 2.22 -38.66 -61.80
CA THR A 197 0.86 -38.21 -61.44
C THR A 197 0.38 -38.82 -60.13
N ALA A 198 1.14 -39.76 -59.56
CA ALA A 198 0.81 -40.44 -58.31
C ALA A 198 1.74 -39.99 -57.19
N VAL A 199 1.14 -39.54 -56.08
CA VAL A 199 1.84 -39.17 -54.85
C VAL A 199 2.52 -40.42 -54.24
N PRO A 200 3.75 -40.31 -53.71
CA PRO A 200 4.52 -41.44 -53.20
C PRO A 200 4.07 -41.90 -51.79
N ASP A 201 2.79 -42.24 -51.64
CA ASP A 201 2.15 -42.49 -50.33
C ASP A 201 2.86 -43.58 -49.52
N LYS A 202 3.19 -44.71 -50.18
CA LYS A 202 3.86 -45.85 -49.53
C LYS A 202 5.26 -45.50 -49.02
N GLN A 203 5.98 -44.64 -49.74
CA GLN A 203 7.33 -44.24 -49.34
C GLN A 203 7.31 -43.13 -48.28
N LEU A 204 6.30 -42.24 -48.30
CA LEU A 204 6.18 -41.15 -47.33
C LEU A 204 5.54 -41.58 -46.00
N SER A 205 4.59 -42.53 -46.03
CA SER A 205 3.81 -42.94 -44.87
C SER A 205 4.65 -43.25 -43.60
N PRO A 206 5.78 -43.98 -43.67
CA PRO A 206 6.60 -44.24 -42.48
C PRO A 206 7.12 -42.95 -41.81
N TYR A 207 7.51 -41.96 -42.61
CA TYR A 207 8.05 -40.69 -42.09
C TYR A 207 6.93 -39.79 -41.55
N LEU A 208 5.76 -39.80 -42.20
CA LEU A 208 4.60 -39.01 -41.78
C LEU A 208 4.00 -39.53 -40.47
N THR A 209 3.88 -40.86 -40.32
CA THR A 209 3.43 -41.49 -39.07
C THR A 209 4.41 -41.19 -37.94
N GLU A 210 5.70 -41.38 -38.18
CA GLU A 210 6.74 -41.09 -37.20
C GLU A 210 6.76 -39.60 -36.82
N TYR A 211 6.55 -38.68 -37.77
CA TYR A 211 6.44 -37.25 -37.46
C TYR A 211 5.26 -36.94 -36.54
N THR A 212 4.13 -37.61 -36.73
CA THR A 212 2.94 -37.46 -35.87
C THR A 212 3.24 -37.89 -34.43
N ASP A 213 3.98 -38.98 -34.25
CA ASP A 213 4.42 -39.44 -32.92
C ASP A 213 5.38 -38.43 -32.27
N LEU A 214 6.28 -37.84 -33.04
CA LEU A 214 7.21 -36.82 -32.55
C LEU A 214 6.46 -35.53 -32.17
N GLN A 215 5.43 -35.13 -32.92
CA GLN A 215 4.53 -34.04 -32.54
C GLN A 215 3.80 -34.31 -31.22
N ALA A 216 3.36 -35.55 -30.97
CA ALA A 216 2.75 -35.91 -29.70
C ALA A 216 3.75 -35.79 -28.53
N ALA A 217 4.98 -36.27 -28.71
CA ALA A 217 6.03 -36.18 -27.70
C ALA A 217 6.43 -34.72 -27.39
N ASP A 218 6.48 -33.86 -28.41
CA ASP A 218 6.75 -32.43 -28.24
C ASP A 218 5.64 -31.71 -27.46
N ARG A 219 4.37 -32.02 -27.76
CA ARG A 219 3.21 -31.46 -27.03
C ARG A 219 3.21 -31.87 -25.56
N GLU A 220 3.52 -33.14 -25.26
CA GLU A 220 3.63 -33.62 -23.88
C GLU A 220 4.76 -32.91 -23.13
N ALA A 221 5.94 -32.76 -23.76
CA ALA A 221 7.06 -32.03 -23.19
C ALA A 221 6.71 -30.55 -22.92
N THR A 222 5.99 -29.91 -23.86
CA THR A 222 5.49 -28.54 -23.72
C THR A 222 4.56 -28.40 -22.51
N ALA A 223 3.60 -29.32 -22.36
CA ALA A 223 2.68 -29.32 -21.22
C ALA A 223 3.42 -29.52 -19.88
N ALA A 224 4.39 -30.44 -19.83
CA ALA A 224 5.20 -30.69 -18.64
C ALA A 224 6.07 -29.48 -18.25
N LEU A 225 6.62 -28.75 -19.23
CA LEU A 225 7.36 -27.51 -18.97
C LEU A 225 6.46 -26.42 -18.39
N ALA A 226 5.26 -26.23 -18.97
CA ALA A 226 4.28 -25.26 -18.48
C ALA A 226 3.85 -25.56 -17.03
N GLU A 227 3.59 -26.84 -16.71
CA GLU A 227 3.22 -27.24 -15.35
C GLU A 227 4.38 -27.00 -14.35
N ARG A 228 5.62 -27.32 -14.72
CA ARG A 228 6.80 -27.04 -13.88
C ARG A 228 6.98 -25.56 -13.62
N GLN A 229 6.77 -24.71 -14.63
CA GLN A 229 6.83 -23.25 -14.47
C GLN A 229 5.74 -22.75 -13.51
N GLN A 230 4.50 -23.21 -13.67
CA GLN A 230 3.40 -22.84 -12.77
C GLN A 230 3.66 -23.30 -11.32
N ARG A 231 4.16 -24.52 -11.12
CA ARG A 231 4.51 -25.02 -9.78
C ARG A 231 5.60 -24.17 -9.13
N ARG A 232 6.65 -23.80 -9.87
CA ARG A 232 7.71 -22.91 -9.38
C ARG A 232 7.18 -21.53 -9.00
N GLN A 233 6.31 -20.95 -9.82
CA GLN A 233 5.70 -19.65 -9.54
C GLN A 233 4.83 -19.71 -8.27
N ARG A 234 3.99 -20.73 -8.10
CA ARG A 234 3.18 -20.91 -6.90
C ARG A 234 4.04 -21.11 -5.65
N GLN A 235 5.14 -21.85 -5.76
CA GLN A 235 6.05 -22.05 -4.64
C GLN A 235 6.78 -20.74 -4.26
N ALA A 236 7.23 -19.97 -5.25
CA ALA A 236 7.82 -18.65 -5.01
C ALA A 236 6.83 -17.67 -4.37
N GLN A 237 5.57 -17.66 -4.82
CA GLN A 237 4.51 -16.86 -4.22
C GLN A 237 4.24 -17.24 -2.76
N ARG A 238 4.13 -18.55 -2.45
CA ARG A 238 3.93 -19.01 -1.07
C ARG A 238 5.08 -18.62 -0.13
N VAL A 239 6.32 -18.70 -0.61
CA VAL A 239 7.48 -18.28 0.18
C VAL A 239 7.44 -16.76 0.41
N ALA A 240 7.16 -15.98 -0.62
CA ALA A 240 7.05 -14.52 -0.49
C ALA A 240 5.91 -14.09 0.45
N GLU A 241 4.73 -14.71 0.35
CA GLU A 241 3.59 -14.47 1.25
C GLU A 241 3.92 -14.83 2.70
N HIS A 242 4.60 -15.94 2.93
CA HIS A 242 5.02 -16.36 4.26
C HIS A 242 6.05 -15.39 4.86
N ASP A 243 7.04 -14.97 4.08
CA ASP A 243 8.08 -14.04 4.52
C ASP A 243 7.51 -12.65 4.82
N GLU A 244 6.57 -12.18 4.00
CA GLU A 244 5.85 -10.92 4.23
C GLU A 244 5.01 -10.99 5.52
N GLN A 245 4.24 -12.06 5.73
CA GLN A 245 3.45 -12.25 6.96
C GLN A 245 4.33 -12.32 8.21
N ALA A 246 5.47 -13.01 8.15
CA ALA A 246 6.42 -13.07 9.25
C ALA A 246 7.03 -11.70 9.57
N ALA A 247 7.36 -10.91 8.54
CA ALA A 247 7.87 -9.55 8.70
C ALA A 247 6.83 -8.62 9.35
N TRP A 248 5.56 -8.66 8.89
CA TRP A 248 4.48 -7.88 9.49
C TRP A 248 4.20 -8.28 10.95
N ALA A 249 4.16 -9.59 11.25
CA ALA A 249 3.97 -10.07 12.62
C ALA A 249 5.11 -9.64 13.56
N ALA A 250 6.35 -9.64 13.09
CA ALA A 250 7.50 -9.18 13.86
C ALA A 250 7.44 -7.65 14.14
N VAL A 251 7.00 -6.85 13.16
CA VAL A 251 6.80 -5.41 13.31
C VAL A 251 5.68 -5.10 14.30
N ASP A 252 4.54 -5.78 14.20
CA ASP A 252 3.41 -5.61 15.14
C ASP A 252 3.78 -6.02 16.58
N ALA A 253 4.53 -7.12 16.74
CA ALA A 253 5.01 -7.56 18.05
C ALA A 253 5.99 -6.55 18.69
N ALA A 254 6.91 -5.98 17.88
CA ALA A 254 7.85 -4.98 18.34
C ALA A 254 7.15 -3.65 18.71
N GLN A 255 6.16 -3.23 17.92
CA GLN A 255 5.34 -2.04 18.20
C GLN A 255 4.53 -2.19 19.49
N THR A 256 3.96 -3.37 19.74
CA THR A 256 3.16 -3.66 20.94
C THR A 256 4.03 -3.69 22.22
N ALA A 257 5.27 -4.17 22.14
CA ALA A 257 6.19 -4.18 23.27
C ALA A 257 6.67 -2.77 23.65
N ALA A 258 6.97 -1.92 22.65
CA ALA A 258 7.35 -0.53 22.85
C ALA A 258 6.21 0.29 23.46
N GLU A 259 4.96 0.09 23.01
CA GLU A 259 3.78 0.73 23.59
C GLU A 259 3.60 0.34 25.07
N LYS A 260 3.67 -0.96 25.39
CA LYS A 260 3.53 -1.45 26.78
C LYS A 260 4.57 -0.84 27.71
N ARG A 261 5.84 -0.76 27.28
CA ARG A 261 6.92 -0.13 28.06
C ARG A 261 6.68 1.36 28.26
N LEU A 262 6.20 2.07 27.24
CA LEU A 262 5.88 3.49 27.34
C LEU A 262 4.73 3.74 28.34
N ARG A 263 3.64 2.96 28.28
CA ARG A 263 2.48 3.14 29.16
C ARG A 263 2.76 2.77 30.62
N ALA A 264 3.75 1.90 30.85
CA ALA A 264 4.25 1.57 32.18
C ALA A 264 5.24 2.61 32.75
N SER A 265 5.73 3.55 31.95
CA SER A 265 6.69 4.57 32.40
C SER A 265 6.05 5.60 33.33
N ALA A 266 6.73 5.91 34.44
CA ALA A 266 6.32 6.96 35.37
C ALA A 266 6.24 8.34 34.69
N ASP A 267 7.20 8.66 33.81
CA ASP A 267 7.25 9.94 33.08
C ASP A 267 6.02 10.11 32.17
N TYR A 268 5.62 9.03 31.49
CA TYR A 268 4.42 9.03 30.65
C TYR A 268 3.16 9.28 31.48
N GLN A 269 3.00 8.55 32.59
CA GLN A 269 1.83 8.69 33.47
C GLN A 269 1.76 10.07 34.14
N ALA A 270 2.90 10.60 34.58
CA ALA A 270 2.99 11.94 35.16
C ALA A 270 2.63 13.02 34.13
N TYR A 271 3.18 12.93 32.92
CA TYR A 271 2.86 13.86 31.83
C TYR A 271 1.39 13.81 31.46
N LEU A 272 0.82 12.62 31.25
CA LEU A 272 -0.60 12.46 30.94
C LEU A 272 -1.50 13.04 32.02
N THR A 273 -1.18 12.81 33.30
CA THR A 273 -1.94 13.32 34.43
C THR A 273 -1.91 14.85 34.46
N ALA A 274 -0.74 15.46 34.22
CA ALA A 274 -0.60 16.91 34.17
C ALA A 274 -1.39 17.52 32.99
N VAL A 275 -1.33 16.89 31.81
CA VAL A 275 -2.09 17.33 30.64
C VAL A 275 -3.60 17.19 30.87
N ALA A 276 -4.07 16.06 31.40
CA ALA A 276 -5.48 15.86 31.74
C ALA A 276 -5.96 16.91 32.77
N ALA A 277 -5.12 17.24 33.76
CA ALA A 277 -5.43 18.28 34.75
C ALA A 277 -5.57 19.68 34.13
N LEU A 278 -4.80 19.98 33.07
CA LEU A 278 -4.95 21.22 32.27
C LEU A 278 -6.20 21.18 31.38
N ILE A 279 -6.48 20.04 30.73
CA ILE A 279 -7.66 19.89 29.86
C ILE A 279 -8.95 20.17 30.65
N VAL A 280 -9.06 19.62 31.86
CA VAL A 280 -10.25 19.78 32.71
C VAL A 280 -10.40 21.22 33.23
N GLN A 281 -9.38 22.08 33.12
CA GLN A 281 -9.49 23.50 33.50
C GLN A 281 -10.25 24.36 32.49
N HIS A 282 -10.56 23.83 31.30
CA HIS A 282 -11.29 24.55 30.25
C HIS A 282 -10.69 25.93 29.91
N LEU A 283 -9.37 26.07 30.01
CA LEU A 283 -8.67 27.31 29.72
C LEU A 283 -8.89 27.71 28.24
N PRO A 284 -8.94 29.02 27.93
CA PRO A 284 -8.86 29.49 26.55
C PRO A 284 -7.64 28.89 25.85
N LEU A 285 -7.77 28.57 24.57
CA LEU A 285 -6.75 27.80 23.83
C LEU A 285 -5.33 28.40 23.95
N THR A 286 -5.21 29.72 23.92
CA THR A 286 -3.93 30.43 24.09
C THR A 286 -3.32 30.18 25.47
N GLU A 287 -4.13 30.28 26.53
CA GLU A 287 -3.67 30.05 27.90
C GLU A 287 -3.35 28.58 28.15
N PHE A 288 -4.18 27.67 27.62
CA PHE A 288 -3.91 26.24 27.64
C PHE A 288 -2.53 25.92 27.05
N LYS A 289 -2.22 26.46 25.86
CA LYS A 289 -0.91 26.27 25.21
C LYS A 289 0.23 26.83 26.05
N ASN A 290 0.05 27.99 26.69
CA ASN A 290 1.06 28.59 27.56
C ASN A 290 1.34 27.74 28.81
N GLN A 291 0.31 27.15 29.42
CA GLN A 291 0.50 26.25 30.56
C GLN A 291 1.08 24.90 30.12
N LEU A 292 0.64 24.38 28.97
CA LEU A 292 1.15 23.14 28.39
C LEU A 292 2.66 23.24 28.10
N ALA A 293 3.15 24.39 27.64
CA ALA A 293 4.56 24.62 27.37
C ALA A 293 5.46 24.55 28.62
N LYS A 294 4.89 24.70 29.82
CA LYS A 294 5.63 24.55 31.10
C LYS A 294 5.77 23.09 31.52
N LEU A 295 5.05 22.17 30.89
CA LEU A 295 5.15 20.75 31.19
C LEU A 295 6.31 20.13 30.40
N SER A 296 7.14 19.34 31.09
CA SER A 296 8.20 18.58 30.43
C SER A 296 7.58 17.38 29.70
N MET A 297 7.56 17.43 28.36
CA MET A 297 7.09 16.32 27.55
C MET A 297 8.19 15.24 27.40
N PRO A 298 7.90 13.97 27.73
CA PRO A 298 8.83 12.86 27.52
C PRO A 298 9.29 12.78 26.06
N ARG A 299 10.59 12.52 25.83
CA ARG A 299 11.17 12.45 24.46
C ARG A 299 10.46 11.43 23.57
N SER A 300 9.99 10.33 24.14
CA SER A 300 9.22 9.29 23.45
C SER A 300 7.89 9.81 22.88
N LEU A 301 7.30 10.83 23.50
CA LEU A 301 6.05 11.44 23.06
C LEU A 301 6.23 12.62 22.11
N GLN A 302 7.37 13.33 22.15
CA GLN A 302 7.65 14.48 21.28
C GLN A 302 7.54 14.15 19.78
N LYS A 303 7.83 12.90 19.41
CA LYS A 303 7.70 12.41 18.01
C LYS A 303 6.27 12.01 17.63
N LEU A 304 5.40 11.82 18.62
CA LEU A 304 4.06 11.24 18.44
C LEU A 304 2.94 12.27 18.57
N ILE A 305 3.16 13.33 19.37
CA ILE A 305 2.16 14.35 19.62
C ILE A 305 2.75 15.75 19.77
N ASN A 306 2.03 16.76 19.29
CA ASN A 306 2.39 18.17 19.43
C ASN A 306 1.34 18.99 20.19
N SER A 307 1.68 20.24 20.51
CA SER A 307 0.82 21.16 21.27
C SER A 307 -0.49 21.51 20.55
N TYR A 308 -0.51 21.49 19.21
CA TYR A 308 -1.72 21.71 18.43
C TYR A 308 -2.72 20.57 18.64
N GLN A 309 -2.27 19.32 18.52
CA GLN A 309 -3.11 18.13 18.71
C GLN A 309 -3.70 18.07 20.13
N LEU A 310 -2.90 18.39 21.15
CA LEU A 310 -3.38 18.51 22.53
C LEU A 310 -4.39 19.65 22.71
N GLY A 311 -4.19 20.78 22.03
CA GLY A 311 -5.16 21.87 22.02
C GLY A 311 -6.50 21.50 21.36
N VAL A 312 -6.47 20.71 20.28
CA VAL A 312 -7.70 20.17 19.66
C VAL A 312 -8.43 19.26 20.64
N MET A 313 -7.72 18.35 21.32
CA MET A 313 -8.32 17.48 22.33
C MET A 313 -8.92 18.25 23.50
N ALA A 314 -8.23 19.29 23.99
CA ALA A 314 -8.74 20.17 25.03
C ALA A 314 -10.05 20.85 24.60
N THR A 315 -10.10 21.32 23.35
CA THR A 315 -11.30 21.96 22.77
C THR A 315 -12.43 20.96 22.61
N GLU A 316 -12.16 19.74 22.13
CA GLU A 316 -13.16 18.66 22.03
C GLU A 316 -13.75 18.33 23.41
N PHE A 317 -12.90 18.18 24.42
CA PHE A 317 -13.33 17.92 25.79
C PHE A 317 -14.18 19.07 26.33
N ALA A 318 -13.81 20.32 26.08
CA ALA A 318 -14.59 21.48 26.49
C ALA A 318 -15.98 21.52 25.85
N GLN A 319 -16.13 21.06 24.61
CA GLN A 319 -17.41 21.06 23.91
C GLN A 319 -18.29 19.86 24.25
N ARG A 320 -17.70 18.69 24.52
CA ARG A 320 -18.43 17.40 24.55
C ARG A 320 -18.26 16.60 25.84
N GLY A 321 -17.33 16.98 26.72
CA GLY A 321 -16.98 16.21 27.91
C GLY A 321 -16.23 14.90 27.63
N GLU A 322 -15.76 14.70 26.39
CA GLU A 322 -14.98 13.54 25.96
C GLU A 322 -13.98 13.91 24.86
N ILE A 323 -12.88 13.16 24.79
CA ILE A 323 -11.86 13.28 23.75
C ILE A 323 -11.99 12.07 22.81
N LYS A 324 -12.27 12.33 21.53
CA LYS A 324 -12.33 11.30 20.48
C LYS A 324 -11.20 11.45 19.47
N ALA A 325 -10.71 12.67 19.27
CA ALA A 325 -9.65 13.02 18.35
C ALA A 325 -9.87 12.44 16.94
N ALA A 326 -11.13 12.37 16.48
CA ALA A 326 -11.49 11.70 15.23
C ALA A 326 -10.82 12.35 14.01
N ARG A 327 -10.55 13.66 14.10
CA ARG A 327 -9.88 14.46 13.05
C ARG A 327 -8.35 14.38 13.09
N LEU A 328 -7.76 13.73 14.09
CA LEU A 328 -6.31 13.63 14.27
C LEU A 328 -5.83 12.24 13.86
N GLN A 329 -5.61 12.02 12.57
CA GLN A 329 -5.26 10.69 12.01
C GLN A 329 -3.87 10.18 12.46
N ILE A 330 -2.96 11.09 12.84
CA ILE A 330 -1.56 10.77 13.16
C ILE A 330 -1.36 10.47 14.66
N VAL A 331 -2.34 10.79 15.52
CA VAL A 331 -2.17 10.61 16.97
C VAL A 331 -2.41 9.14 17.35
N PRO A 332 -1.53 8.54 18.17
CA PRO A 332 -1.73 7.19 18.66
C PRO A 332 -3.05 7.03 19.43
N ARG A 333 -3.86 6.03 19.06
CA ARG A 333 -5.19 5.81 19.65
C ARG A 333 -5.14 5.50 21.14
N TYR A 334 -4.10 4.80 21.61
CA TYR A 334 -3.93 4.53 23.04
C TYR A 334 -3.79 5.82 23.86
N LEU A 335 -3.07 6.83 23.34
CA LEU A 335 -2.83 8.08 24.04
C LEU A 335 -4.12 8.91 24.14
N VAL A 336 -4.92 8.92 23.07
CA VAL A 336 -6.26 9.53 23.07
C VAL A 336 -7.14 8.87 24.13
N ALA A 337 -7.13 7.54 24.20
CA ALA A 337 -7.94 6.78 25.17
C ALA A 337 -7.49 7.03 26.62
N ASP A 338 -6.18 7.06 26.87
CA ASP A 338 -5.62 7.32 28.20
C ASP A 338 -5.97 8.75 28.66
N LEU A 339 -5.77 9.77 27.81
CA LEU A 339 -6.14 11.16 28.11
C LEU A 339 -7.65 11.33 28.32
N ASN A 340 -8.48 10.70 27.49
CA ASN A 340 -9.93 10.76 27.65
C ASN A 340 -10.36 10.17 29.00
N ARG A 341 -9.81 9.00 29.36
CA ARG A 341 -10.12 8.33 30.62
C ARG A 341 -9.72 9.19 31.82
N LEU A 342 -8.49 9.69 31.84
CA LEU A 342 -7.98 10.53 32.92
C LEU A 342 -8.76 11.84 33.04
N SER A 343 -9.01 12.52 31.91
CA SER A 343 -9.74 13.81 31.91
C SER A 343 -11.18 13.63 32.39
N ARG A 344 -11.88 12.58 31.94
CA ARG A 344 -13.24 12.26 32.43
C ARG A 344 -13.26 11.91 33.91
N HIS A 345 -12.26 11.14 34.39
CA HIS A 345 -12.16 10.80 35.80
C HIS A 345 -11.96 12.05 36.67
N LEU A 346 -11.01 12.92 36.28
CA LEU A 346 -10.72 14.17 36.99
C LEU A 346 -11.91 15.15 36.95
N ALA A 347 -12.60 15.28 35.81
CA ALA A 347 -13.80 16.11 35.71
C ALA A 347 -14.92 15.59 36.62
N ALA A 348 -15.19 14.27 36.59
CA ALA A 348 -16.19 13.66 37.46
C ALA A 348 -15.83 13.82 38.95
N GLN A 349 -14.55 13.72 39.31
CA GLN A 349 -14.09 13.99 40.68
C GLN A 349 -14.36 15.44 41.07
N ARG A 350 -13.88 16.41 40.27
CA ARG A 350 -14.10 17.83 40.56
C ARG A 350 -15.57 18.23 40.64
N GLN A 351 -16.43 17.63 39.81
CA GLN A 351 -17.88 17.86 39.89
C GLN A 351 -18.48 17.33 41.19
N ARG A 352 -18.04 16.18 41.68
CA ARG A 352 -18.45 15.67 43.01
C ARG A 352 -17.98 16.60 44.11
N ASP A 353 -16.72 17.05 44.05
CA ASP A 353 -16.14 17.92 45.07
C ASP A 353 -16.86 19.26 45.15
N TRP A 354 -17.23 19.82 43.99
CA TRP A 354 -18.03 21.04 43.93
C TRP A 354 -19.44 20.82 44.50
N ASN A 355 -20.11 19.71 44.19
CA ASN A 355 -21.42 19.40 44.79
C ASN A 355 -21.31 19.26 46.31
N ASP A 356 -20.24 18.64 46.80
CA ASP A 356 -19.96 18.50 48.23
C ASP A 356 -19.68 19.84 48.89
N ASP A 357 -18.96 20.74 48.24
CA ASP A 357 -18.73 22.10 48.74
C ASP A 357 -20.03 22.90 48.82
N VAL A 358 -20.90 22.80 47.80
CA VAL A 358 -22.23 23.43 47.82
C VAL A 358 -23.08 22.86 48.95
N PHE A 359 -23.08 21.53 49.13
CA PHE A 359 -23.79 20.88 50.24
C PHE A 359 -23.23 21.32 51.60
N ASN A 360 -21.91 21.37 51.75
CA ASN A 360 -21.24 21.73 52.98
C ASN A 360 -21.55 23.17 53.38
N VAL A 361 -21.48 24.11 52.45
CA VAL A 361 -21.81 25.51 52.75
C VAL A 361 -23.31 25.67 53.07
N ALA A 362 -24.19 24.98 52.33
CA ALA A 362 -25.63 25.13 52.49
C ALA A 362 -26.19 24.45 53.75
N VAL A 363 -25.70 23.25 54.09
CA VAL A 363 -26.26 22.39 55.15
C VAL A 363 -25.18 21.90 56.11
N GLY A 364 -24.10 21.32 55.57
CA GLY A 364 -23.13 20.52 56.35
C GLY A 364 -22.30 21.31 57.37
N PHE A 365 -22.04 22.59 57.12
CA PHE A 365 -21.34 23.48 58.03
C PHE A 365 -22.31 24.32 58.86
N ASP A 366 -21.87 24.62 60.09
CA ASP A 366 -22.61 25.47 61.02
C ASP A 366 -22.21 26.93 60.77
N LEU A 367 -22.67 27.46 59.64
CA LEU A 367 -22.44 28.85 59.23
C LEU A 367 -23.66 29.72 59.58
N THR A 368 -23.40 30.94 60.03
CA THR A 368 -24.42 32.00 60.10
C THR A 368 -24.88 32.39 58.69
N SER A 369 -26.04 33.06 58.57
CA SER A 369 -26.56 33.49 57.26
C SER A 369 -25.56 34.36 56.48
N GLU A 370 -24.87 35.28 57.15
CA GLU A 370 -23.84 36.13 56.54
C GLU A 370 -22.63 35.30 56.07
N GLN A 371 -22.13 34.37 56.90
CA GLN A 371 -21.01 33.50 56.53
C GLN A 371 -21.36 32.59 55.36
N ARG A 372 -22.60 32.06 55.34
CA ARG A 372 -23.12 31.24 54.26
C ARG A 372 -23.20 32.02 52.96
N GLN A 373 -23.69 33.26 53.01
CA GLN A 373 -23.73 34.14 51.84
C GLN A 373 -22.35 34.35 51.24
N VAL A 374 -21.36 34.74 52.07
CA VAL A 374 -19.97 34.93 51.63
C VAL A 374 -19.37 33.64 51.07
N ALA A 375 -19.60 32.50 51.72
CA ALA A 375 -19.05 31.20 51.30
C ALA A 375 -19.69 30.64 50.01
N LEU A 376 -20.95 30.99 49.71
CA LEU A 376 -21.60 30.58 48.47
C LEU A 376 -21.18 31.42 47.26
N VAL A 377 -20.70 32.66 47.45
CA VAL A 377 -20.23 33.53 46.34
C VAL A 377 -19.22 32.82 45.42
N PRO A 378 -18.10 32.24 45.92
CA PRO A 378 -17.15 31.55 45.04
C PRO A 378 -17.74 30.29 44.39
N LEU A 379 -18.86 29.75 44.89
CA LEU A 379 -19.53 28.55 44.36
C LEU A 379 -20.58 28.88 43.29
N GLN A 380 -21.00 30.15 43.13
CA GLN A 380 -21.96 30.57 42.10
C GLN A 380 -21.47 30.28 40.68
N LYS A 381 -20.15 30.44 40.45
CA LYS A 381 -19.49 30.09 39.21
C LYS A 381 -18.91 28.68 39.37
N SER A 382 -19.48 27.67 38.71
CA SER A 382 -18.91 26.33 38.80
C SER A 382 -17.63 26.19 37.99
N TRP A 383 -16.92 25.12 38.34
CA TRP A 383 -15.72 24.61 37.70
C TRP A 383 -15.85 24.33 36.18
N GLU A 384 -17.03 23.98 35.66
CA GLU A 384 -17.24 23.59 34.25
C GLU A 384 -18.03 24.63 33.44
N GLY A 385 -18.12 25.88 33.91
CA GLY A 385 -19.04 26.87 33.31
C GLY A 385 -20.52 26.57 33.56
N ARG A 386 -20.83 25.55 34.39
CA ARG A 386 -22.17 25.38 34.96
C ARG A 386 -22.34 26.46 36.03
N GLN A 387 -23.53 27.00 36.17
CA GLN A 387 -23.81 28.01 37.19
C GLN A 387 -24.82 27.41 38.16
N VAL A 388 -24.68 27.72 39.45
CA VAL A 388 -25.82 27.56 40.35
C VAL A 388 -26.89 28.51 39.82
N PRO A 389 -28.05 28.03 39.34
CA PRO A 389 -29.09 28.91 38.86
C PRO A 389 -29.48 29.91 39.95
N ALA A 390 -29.78 31.16 39.59
CA ALA A 390 -30.02 32.22 40.57
C ALA A 390 -31.12 31.86 41.59
N ASN A 391 -32.15 31.12 41.16
CA ASN A 391 -33.20 30.60 42.03
C ASN A 391 -32.68 29.56 43.04
N VAL A 392 -31.79 28.66 42.61
CA VAL A 392 -31.14 27.68 43.50
C VAL A 392 -30.24 28.39 44.51
N TYR A 393 -29.50 29.42 44.09
CA TYR A 393 -28.63 30.17 45.00
C TYR A 393 -29.41 30.82 46.15
N ALA A 394 -30.57 31.43 45.85
CA ALA A 394 -31.45 32.00 46.88
C ALA A 394 -31.96 30.92 47.85
N ASP A 395 -32.34 29.75 47.34
CA ASP A 395 -32.77 28.62 48.17
C ASP A 395 -31.64 28.11 49.08
N LEU A 396 -30.40 28.02 48.58
CA LEU A 396 -29.24 27.53 49.34
C LEU A 396 -28.94 28.37 50.59
N LEU A 397 -29.37 29.65 50.63
CA LEU A 397 -29.23 30.49 51.81
C LEU A 397 -30.13 30.08 52.98
N THR A 398 -31.25 29.40 52.71
CA THR A 398 -32.29 29.07 53.70
C THR A 398 -32.64 27.58 53.77
N VAL A 399 -31.99 26.75 52.95
CA VAL A 399 -32.36 25.34 52.78
C VAL A 399 -32.13 24.52 54.06
N LYS A 400 -31.10 24.84 54.86
CA LYS A 400 -30.83 24.13 56.13
C LYS A 400 -32.00 24.29 57.10
N GLU A 401 -32.52 25.50 57.23
CA GLU A 401 -33.66 25.81 58.10
C GLU A 401 -34.93 25.13 57.61
N ARG A 402 -35.18 25.10 56.29
CA ARG A 402 -36.33 24.39 55.69
C ARG A 402 -36.26 22.88 55.91
N LEU A 403 -35.09 22.28 55.71
CA LEU A 403 -34.86 20.85 55.95
C LEU A 403 -35.01 20.49 57.43
N ALA A 404 -34.55 21.35 58.35
CA ALA A 404 -34.75 21.17 59.78
C ALA A 404 -36.23 21.21 60.20
N GLN A 405 -37.08 21.89 59.42
CA GLN A 405 -38.54 21.92 59.58
C GLN A 405 -39.24 20.74 58.87
N GLY A 406 -38.50 19.78 58.31
CA GLY A 406 -39.05 18.62 57.61
C GLY A 406 -39.59 18.92 56.20
N GLN A 407 -39.31 20.09 55.64
CA GLN A 407 -39.70 20.41 54.26
C GLN A 407 -38.80 19.70 53.24
N PRO A 408 -39.33 19.29 52.08
CA PRO A 408 -38.52 18.69 51.03
C PRO A 408 -37.60 19.72 50.35
N LEU A 409 -36.60 19.22 49.62
CA LEU A 409 -35.77 20.07 48.77
C LEU A 409 -36.62 20.84 47.74
N PRO A 410 -36.32 22.13 47.48
CA PRO A 410 -37.00 22.89 46.43
C PRO A 410 -36.75 22.30 45.03
N LYS A 411 -37.49 22.77 44.03
CA LYS A 411 -37.36 22.31 42.65
C LYS A 411 -36.04 22.82 42.03
N TRP A 412 -35.01 21.98 42.07
CA TRP A 412 -33.69 22.24 41.51
C TRP A 412 -33.39 21.36 40.28
N PRO A 413 -32.31 21.66 39.51
CA PRO A 413 -31.85 20.78 38.44
C PRO A 413 -31.58 19.36 38.95
N THR A 414 -32.05 18.35 38.19
CA THR A 414 -32.07 16.93 38.61
C THR A 414 -30.72 16.41 39.12
N ALA A 415 -29.62 16.82 38.49
CA ALA A 415 -28.28 16.40 38.89
C ALA A 415 -27.88 16.94 40.28
N LEU A 416 -28.22 18.19 40.57
CA LEU A 416 -27.94 18.82 41.87
C LEU A 416 -28.86 18.27 42.94
N THR A 417 -30.16 18.11 42.64
CA THR A 417 -31.13 17.47 43.57
C THR A 417 -30.67 16.08 43.96
N ARG A 418 -30.23 15.26 42.99
CA ARG A 418 -29.72 13.92 43.25
C ARG A 418 -28.47 13.94 44.13
N ALA A 419 -27.52 14.84 43.84
CA ALA A 419 -26.29 14.96 44.64
C ALA A 419 -26.60 15.39 46.08
N PHE A 420 -27.49 16.36 46.27
CA PHE A 420 -27.96 16.77 47.60
C PHE A 420 -28.69 15.64 48.32
N GLN A 421 -29.64 14.98 47.66
CA GLN A 421 -30.41 13.88 48.26
C GLN A 421 -29.49 12.75 48.73
N GLN A 422 -28.52 12.33 47.89
CA GLN A 422 -27.53 11.33 48.27
C GLN A 422 -26.72 11.70 49.52
N ARG A 423 -26.51 13.00 49.76
CA ARG A 423 -25.82 13.49 50.95
C ARG A 423 -26.74 13.60 52.16
N LEU A 424 -28.01 13.97 51.96
CA LEU A 424 -29.05 13.98 52.99
C LEU A 424 -29.34 12.57 53.51
N ASP A 425 -29.45 11.59 52.62
CA ASP A 425 -29.71 10.18 52.96
C ASP A 425 -28.59 9.54 53.81
N ARG A 426 -27.41 10.18 53.85
CA ARG A 426 -26.22 9.71 54.59
C ARG A 426 -25.93 10.54 55.85
N GLN A 427 -26.82 11.44 56.23
CA GLN A 427 -26.62 12.27 57.43
C GLN A 427 -26.82 11.43 58.71
N PRO A 428 -25.99 11.63 59.73
CA PRO A 428 -26.16 10.94 61.00
C PRO A 428 -27.39 11.49 61.75
N GLN A 429 -28.02 10.65 62.57
CA GLN A 429 -29.17 11.06 63.40
C GLN A 429 -28.81 12.14 64.43
N SER A 430 -27.53 12.26 64.80
CA SER A 430 -27.03 13.23 65.77
C SER A 430 -26.95 14.67 65.24
N GLY A 431 -27.19 14.90 63.94
CA GLY A 431 -27.26 16.23 63.36
C GLY A 431 -26.57 16.34 62.00
N TRP A 432 -26.50 17.56 61.47
CA TRP A 432 -25.91 17.82 60.16
C TRP A 432 -24.38 17.69 60.21
N ALA A 433 -23.84 16.85 59.33
CA ALA A 433 -22.42 16.63 59.13
C ALA A 433 -22.00 17.01 57.71
N PRO A 434 -20.80 17.59 57.54
CA PRO A 434 -20.29 17.89 56.21
C PRO A 434 -20.01 16.61 55.41
N ALA A 435 -20.25 16.68 54.11
CA ALA A 435 -19.75 15.75 53.12
C ALA A 435 -18.21 15.72 53.16
N ARG A 436 -17.68 14.59 53.60
CA ARG A 436 -16.24 14.35 53.66
C ARG A 436 -15.65 14.17 52.27
N LYS A 437 -14.54 14.85 52.01
CA LYS A 437 -13.78 14.73 50.76
C LYS A 437 -12.84 13.53 50.83
N ASN A 438 -12.72 12.81 49.73
CA ASN A 438 -11.83 11.65 49.59
C ASN A 438 -10.47 12.00 48.97
N HIS A 439 -10.14 13.29 48.92
CA HIS A 439 -8.86 13.80 48.44
C HIS A 439 -8.57 15.12 49.17
N VAL A 440 -7.30 15.52 49.18
CA VAL A 440 -6.82 16.73 49.85
C VAL A 440 -5.88 17.52 48.95
N THR A 441 -5.87 18.83 49.09
CA THR A 441 -4.84 19.70 48.47
C THR A 441 -3.91 20.27 49.55
N PRO A 442 -2.63 20.53 49.25
CA PRO A 442 -1.72 21.14 50.21
C PRO A 442 -2.24 22.46 50.79
N LYS A 443 -2.94 23.27 49.98
CA LYS A 443 -3.55 24.52 50.44
C LYS A 443 -4.62 24.28 51.52
N GLN A 444 -5.51 23.32 51.30
CA GLN A 444 -6.54 22.95 52.28
C GLN A 444 -5.92 22.41 53.58
N LEU A 445 -4.89 21.57 53.48
CA LEU A 445 -4.18 21.03 54.65
C LEU A 445 -3.52 22.13 55.48
N ARG A 446 -2.86 23.10 54.83
CA ARG A 446 -2.26 24.26 55.53
C ARG A 446 -3.31 25.12 56.24
N GLN A 447 -4.49 25.27 55.65
CA GLN A 447 -5.58 26.02 56.28
C GLN A 447 -6.11 25.34 57.55
N LEU A 448 -6.04 24.00 57.67
CA LEU A 448 -6.43 23.30 58.90
C LEU A 448 -5.56 23.65 60.10
N VAL A 449 -4.27 23.92 59.85
CA VAL A 449 -3.29 24.30 60.88
C VAL A 449 -3.47 25.76 61.29
N THR A 450 -3.90 26.62 60.36
CA THR A 450 -4.08 28.04 60.63
C THR A 450 -5.16 28.22 61.70
N SER A 451 -4.88 28.97 62.77
CA SER A 451 -5.80 29.32 63.88
C SER A 451 -6.20 28.20 64.89
N LYS A 452 -5.53 27.04 64.93
CA LYS A 452 -5.84 25.97 65.91
C LYS A 452 -4.82 25.85 67.03
N ALA A 453 -5.29 25.74 68.28
CA ALA A 453 -4.46 25.77 69.49
C ALA A 453 -3.70 24.46 69.77
N SER A 454 -4.19 23.32 69.27
CA SER A 454 -3.54 22.02 69.45
C SER A 454 -3.66 21.13 68.21
N PHE A 455 -2.74 20.16 68.07
CA PHE A 455 -2.79 19.21 66.96
C PHE A 455 -4.04 18.31 67.02
N ASN A 456 -4.54 17.97 68.21
CA ASN A 456 -5.80 17.23 68.35
C ASN A 456 -6.99 17.97 67.72
N GLN A 457 -7.01 19.31 67.76
CA GLN A 457 -8.04 20.09 67.07
C GLN A 457 -7.87 20.04 65.55
N VAL A 458 -6.63 19.97 65.04
CA VAL A 458 -6.33 19.79 63.60
C VAL A 458 -6.80 18.41 63.14
N THR A 459 -6.46 17.35 63.88
CA THR A 459 -6.86 15.97 63.57
C THR A 459 -8.38 15.78 63.61
N THR A 460 -9.05 16.33 64.62
CA THR A 460 -10.52 16.29 64.72
C THR A 460 -11.17 16.99 63.52
N GLN A 461 -10.66 18.17 63.15
CA GLN A 461 -11.16 18.90 61.99
C GLN A 461 -10.86 18.16 60.68
N PHE A 462 -9.71 17.50 60.59
CA PHE A 462 -9.33 16.67 59.45
C PHE A 462 -10.34 15.51 59.26
N HIS A 463 -10.58 14.69 60.27
CA HIS A 463 -11.54 13.57 60.16
C HIS A 463 -12.99 14.05 59.98
N ARG A 464 -13.32 15.27 60.42
CA ARG A 464 -14.62 15.88 60.15
C ARG A 464 -14.78 16.22 58.65
N LEU A 465 -13.70 16.61 57.97
CA LEU A 465 -13.74 17.11 56.60
C LEU A 465 -13.29 16.12 55.53
N TYR A 466 -12.51 15.10 55.89
CA TYR A 466 -11.88 14.17 54.96
C TYR A 466 -12.14 12.71 55.33
N ALA A 467 -12.16 11.86 54.31
CA ALA A 467 -12.27 10.41 54.41
C ALA A 467 -11.37 9.80 53.33
N LEU A 468 -10.07 9.75 53.62
CA LEU A 468 -9.07 9.22 52.69
C LEU A 468 -8.95 7.69 52.85
N PRO A 469 -8.37 6.96 51.88
CA PRO A 469 -7.91 5.61 52.14
C PRO A 469 -6.94 5.59 53.33
N GLN A 470 -6.97 4.55 54.17
CA GLN A 470 -6.21 4.50 55.42
C GLN A 470 -4.72 4.83 55.24
N ALA A 471 -4.08 4.27 54.20
CA ALA A 471 -2.66 4.53 53.92
C ALA A 471 -2.37 6.01 53.60
N ASP A 472 -3.24 6.65 52.82
CA ASP A 472 -3.12 8.07 52.49
C ASP A 472 -3.47 8.96 53.69
N GLU A 473 -4.42 8.52 54.52
CA GLU A 473 -4.82 9.18 55.76
C GLU A 473 -3.66 9.25 56.75
N ASP A 474 -3.02 8.11 57.03
CA ASP A 474 -1.89 8.01 57.96
C ASP A 474 -0.71 8.87 57.49
N MET A 475 -0.37 8.80 56.20
CA MET A 475 0.69 9.61 55.60
C MET A 475 0.35 11.11 55.67
N THR A 476 -0.89 11.49 55.37
CA THR A 476 -1.33 12.88 55.39
C THR A 476 -1.34 13.45 56.81
N LEU A 477 -1.82 12.68 57.80
CA LEU A 477 -1.81 13.10 59.20
C LEU A 477 -0.39 13.24 59.75
N SER A 478 0.52 12.35 59.37
CA SER A 478 1.95 12.47 59.71
C SER A 478 2.57 13.75 59.13
N ALA A 479 2.33 14.03 57.84
CA ALA A 479 2.80 15.25 57.20
C ALA A 479 2.18 16.52 57.83
N LEU A 480 0.89 16.48 58.18
CA LEU A 480 0.21 17.56 58.89
C LEU A 480 0.79 17.79 60.29
N ALA A 481 1.13 16.74 61.03
CA ALA A 481 1.76 16.84 62.35
C ALA A 481 3.11 17.55 62.24
N HIS A 482 3.94 17.13 61.29
CA HIS A 482 5.22 17.76 61.04
C HIS A 482 5.06 19.25 60.68
N TYR A 483 4.16 19.55 59.73
CA TYR A 483 3.90 20.93 59.34
C TYR A 483 3.37 21.79 60.50
N TYR A 484 2.47 21.25 61.34
CA TYR A 484 1.96 21.93 62.53
C TYR A 484 3.09 22.31 63.49
N LEU A 485 4.00 21.38 63.77
CA LEU A 485 5.16 21.64 64.62
C LEU A 485 6.07 22.72 64.02
N THR A 486 6.36 22.66 62.72
CA THR A 486 7.17 23.68 62.04
C THR A 486 6.56 25.07 62.16
N VAL A 487 5.23 25.19 61.98
CA VAL A 487 4.53 26.48 62.10
C VAL A 487 4.57 27.00 63.54
N ARG A 488 4.45 26.11 64.55
CA ARG A 488 4.52 26.49 65.97
C ARG A 488 5.91 26.95 66.38
N ASP A 489 6.94 26.22 65.98
CA ASP A 489 8.33 26.61 66.23
C ASP A 489 8.67 27.96 65.62
N GLN A 490 8.15 28.25 64.42
CA GLN A 490 8.31 29.55 63.78
C GLN A 490 7.60 30.66 64.56
N GLN A 491 6.34 30.44 64.99
CA GLN A 491 5.58 31.41 65.76
C GLN A 491 6.22 31.74 67.12
N GLU A 492 6.82 30.73 67.76
CA GLU A 492 7.46 30.86 69.07
C GLU A 492 8.97 31.14 68.98
N LYS A 493 9.50 31.34 67.76
CA LYS A 493 10.92 31.61 67.48
C LYS A 493 11.88 30.54 68.01
N ARG A 494 11.45 29.28 68.06
CA ARG A 494 12.24 28.14 68.56
C ARG A 494 12.97 27.35 67.48
N THR A 495 12.81 27.69 66.20
CA THR A 495 13.30 26.90 65.06
C THR A 495 14.77 26.48 65.18
N ALA A 496 15.66 27.37 65.60
CA ALA A 496 17.09 27.06 65.77
C ALA A 496 17.36 26.09 66.95
N ALA A 497 16.60 26.22 68.04
CA ALA A 497 16.71 25.32 69.19
C ALA A 497 16.17 23.92 68.85
N THR A 498 15.06 23.82 68.11
CA THR A 498 14.53 22.54 67.64
C THR A 498 15.49 21.85 66.66
N GLN A 499 16.08 22.59 65.70
CA GLN A 499 17.06 22.02 64.77
C GLN A 499 18.27 21.45 65.51
N LYS A 500 18.83 22.18 66.48
CA LYS A 500 19.95 21.70 67.31
C LYS A 500 19.59 20.43 68.10
N LEU A 501 18.37 20.36 68.64
CA LEU A 501 17.90 19.17 69.37
C LEU A 501 17.72 17.96 68.44
N VAL A 502 17.18 18.16 67.24
CA VAL A 502 17.03 17.09 66.24
C VAL A 502 18.40 16.59 65.78
N GLU A 503 19.37 17.47 65.55
CA GLU A 503 20.75 17.09 65.24
C GLU A 503 21.39 16.28 66.36
N GLN A 504 21.13 16.62 67.63
CA GLN A 504 21.61 15.83 68.77
C GLN A 504 20.95 14.44 68.81
N LEU A 505 19.64 14.35 68.58
CA LEU A 505 18.89 13.08 68.59
C LEU A 505 19.19 12.15 67.41
N LEU A 506 19.75 12.65 66.31
CA LEU A 506 20.12 11.87 65.12
C LEU A 506 21.61 11.49 65.09
N ASN A 507 22.42 12.10 65.96
CA ASN A 507 23.85 11.83 66.10
C ASN A 507 24.19 10.97 67.33
N ASP A 508 23.20 10.63 68.16
CA ASP A 508 23.19 9.50 69.10
C ASP A 508 22.48 8.31 68.45
#